data_AF-A0A520IW57-F1
#
_entry.id   AF-A0A520IW57-F1
#
_cell.length_a   1.000
_cell.length_b   1.000
_cell.length_c   1.000
_cell.angle_alpha   90.00
_cell.angle_beta   90.00
_cell.angle_gamma   90.00
#
_symmetry.space_group_name_H-M   'P 1'
#
loop_
_entity.id
_entity.type
_entity.pdbx_description
1 polymer ?
#
loop_
_entity_poly.entity_id
_entity_poly.type
_entity_poly.pdbx_seq_one_letter_code
_entity_poly.pdbx_strand_id
1 'polypeptide(L)'
;IKDTLAAVADGKVDIIIGTHRLLSKDVKFKDLGIMIIDEEQKFGVTSKEKLRALRVNVDTLTLTATPIPRTLHFSLMGARDLSIMSTPPPNRQAVNTELHVFNDKLIQESIQFELDRGGQVFFIHNRVNDLPQLGGLIQTLVPKARIGIAHGQLDGDQLEDVMLDFINGEKDVLVATTIIEAGLDIPNANTIIINHAHMFGLSDLHQMRGRVGRSNKKAFCYLLSPPLSTLTSEARKRLSAIEEFSDLGSGFNIAMRDLDIRGSGNLLGAEQSGFIAEIGFEMYHKILDEAIQELKTDEFKDLFKDEPTRPFVSFTQIDTDLELYIPDDYVTNITERYNLYTELSKIENETQLRVFEHALADRFGPVPKPVKTMLNVLRLQWVAKKLAFEKITFKKGTLRGYFITDKQSAFFDSVMFNKILHFAQIHPRLCNLKEVKDSLRIAFDNLNTVDEAVEMLEMVVN
;
A
#
# COMPACT_ATOMS: atom_id res chain seq x y z
N ILE A 1 -13.70 34.58 21.90
CA ILE A 1 -13.85 34.25 20.46
C ILE A 1 -13.82 35.49 19.57
N LYS A 2 -14.71 36.49 19.72
CA LYS A 2 -14.71 37.69 18.87
C LYS A 2 -13.37 38.45 18.90
N ASP A 3 -12.80 38.65 20.08
CA ASP A 3 -11.52 39.35 20.23
C ASP A 3 -10.36 38.57 19.59
N THR A 4 -10.39 37.24 19.70
CA THR A 4 -9.42 36.34 19.06
C THR A 4 -9.47 36.45 17.54
N LEU A 5 -10.67 36.47 16.95
CA LEU A 5 -10.85 36.60 15.50
C LEU A 5 -10.42 37.98 15.01
N ALA A 6 -10.65 39.05 15.79
CA ALA A 6 -10.17 40.38 15.47
C ALA A 6 -8.63 40.44 15.50
N ALA A 7 -8.01 39.82 16.51
CA ALA A 7 -6.55 39.74 16.60
C ALA A 7 -5.91 38.94 15.45
N VAL A 8 -6.58 37.90 14.95
CA VAL A 8 -6.15 37.13 13.76
C VAL A 8 -6.22 38.00 12.49
N ALA A 9 -7.30 38.77 12.33
CA ALA A 9 -7.44 39.68 11.19
C ALA A 9 -6.40 40.81 11.20
N ASP A 10 -6.01 41.28 12.40
CA ASP A 10 -4.95 42.28 12.59
C ASP A 10 -3.53 41.70 12.42
N GLY A 11 -3.38 40.37 12.43
CA GLY A 11 -2.09 39.67 12.41
C GLY A 11 -1.31 39.77 13.72
N LYS A 12 -2.02 39.83 14.85
CA LYS A 12 -1.44 39.77 16.20
C LYS A 12 -1.32 38.34 16.73
N VAL A 13 -1.85 37.37 15.99
CA VAL A 13 -1.84 35.93 16.32
C VAL A 13 -1.10 35.20 15.21
N ASP A 14 0.01 34.56 15.56
CA ASP A 14 0.83 33.79 14.60
C ASP A 14 0.29 32.37 14.39
N ILE A 15 -0.23 31.73 15.45
CA ILE A 15 -0.77 30.36 15.41
C ILE A 15 -2.17 30.36 15.99
N ILE A 16 -3.14 29.86 15.21
CA ILE A 16 -4.50 29.63 15.67
C ILE A 16 -4.88 28.17 15.47
N ILE A 17 -5.38 27.56 16.55
CA ILE A 17 -5.88 26.18 16.57
C ILE A 17 -7.39 26.24 16.77
N GLY A 18 -8.13 25.50 15.96
CA GLY A 18 -9.58 25.48 16.05
C GLY A 18 -10.21 24.42 15.18
N THR A 19 -11.50 24.19 15.40
CA THR A 19 -12.29 23.22 14.66
C THR A 19 -12.74 23.80 13.30
N HIS A 20 -13.71 23.16 12.66
CA HIS A 20 -14.41 23.66 11.47
C HIS A 20 -14.91 25.11 11.58
N ARG A 21 -15.00 25.67 12.79
CA ARG A 21 -15.32 27.09 13.04
C ARG A 21 -14.36 28.07 12.34
N LEU A 22 -13.10 27.67 12.13
CA LEU A 22 -12.10 28.47 11.41
C LEU A 22 -12.40 28.59 9.91
N LEU A 23 -13.26 27.73 9.36
CA LEU A 23 -13.68 27.74 7.94
C LEU A 23 -14.93 28.59 7.70
N SER A 24 -15.42 29.29 8.72
CA SER A 24 -16.56 30.20 8.56
C SER A 24 -16.16 31.48 7.84
N LYS A 25 -17.10 32.09 7.11
CA LYS A 25 -16.84 33.26 6.25
C LYS A 25 -16.40 34.52 7.03
N ASP A 26 -16.64 34.56 8.32
CA ASP A 26 -16.29 35.67 9.21
C ASP A 26 -14.83 35.63 9.68
N VAL A 27 -14.12 34.54 9.45
CA VAL A 27 -12.70 34.41 9.77
C VAL A 27 -11.88 34.95 8.60
N LYS A 28 -11.08 35.98 8.86
CA LYS A 28 -10.16 36.58 7.89
C LYS A 28 -8.75 36.51 8.44
N PHE A 29 -7.87 35.87 7.70
CA PHE A 29 -6.44 35.84 7.99
C PHE A 29 -5.78 37.05 7.31
N LYS A 30 -4.86 37.71 8.01
CA LYS A 30 -4.08 38.79 7.41
C LYS A 30 -3.14 38.27 6.31
N ASP A 31 -2.37 37.24 6.66
CA ASP A 31 -1.43 36.57 5.79
C ASP A 31 -1.30 35.11 6.24
N LEU A 32 -1.87 34.18 5.47
CA LEU A 32 -1.91 32.75 5.81
C LEU A 32 -0.85 32.03 4.97
N GLY A 33 0.29 31.72 5.56
CA GLY A 33 1.38 31.02 4.88
C GLY A 33 1.25 29.49 4.90
N ILE A 34 0.85 28.93 6.06
CA ILE A 34 0.79 27.48 6.27
C ILE A 34 -0.56 27.09 6.86
N MET A 35 -1.12 25.97 6.38
CA MET A 35 -2.32 25.34 6.91
C MET A 35 -2.05 23.89 7.29
N ILE A 36 -2.23 23.53 8.57
CA ILE A 36 -2.12 22.16 9.05
C ILE A 36 -3.53 21.60 9.26
N ILE A 37 -3.81 20.45 8.65
CA ILE A 37 -5.11 19.77 8.73
C ILE A 37 -4.89 18.40 9.36
N ASP A 38 -5.48 18.17 10.53
CA ASP A 38 -5.46 16.86 11.18
C ASP A 38 -6.76 16.09 10.88
N GLU A 39 -6.63 14.80 10.57
CA GLU A 39 -7.73 13.87 10.28
C GLU A 39 -8.78 14.39 9.26
N GLU A 40 -8.32 14.81 8.07
CA GLU A 40 -9.15 15.39 6.98
C GLU A 40 -10.44 14.59 6.69
N GLN A 41 -10.44 13.27 6.87
CA GLN A 41 -11.60 12.40 6.64
C GLN A 41 -12.83 12.80 7.46
N LYS A 42 -12.64 13.28 8.71
CA LYS A 42 -13.75 13.63 9.62
C LYS A 42 -14.45 14.93 9.21
N PHE A 43 -13.88 15.71 8.28
CA PHE A 43 -14.54 16.91 7.76
C PHE A 43 -15.64 16.57 6.74
N GLY A 44 -16.78 17.24 6.87
CA GLY A 44 -17.88 17.18 5.90
C GLY A 44 -17.51 17.77 4.53
N VAL A 45 -18.34 17.48 3.52
CA VAL A 45 -18.11 17.87 2.12
C VAL A 45 -17.93 19.39 1.98
N THR A 46 -18.79 20.19 2.61
CA THR A 46 -18.75 21.66 2.56
C THR A 46 -17.47 22.23 3.17
N SER A 47 -16.98 21.62 4.25
CA SER A 47 -15.70 22.01 4.84
C SER A 47 -14.53 21.67 3.91
N LYS A 48 -14.58 20.51 3.25
CA LYS A 48 -13.56 20.09 2.27
C LYS A 48 -13.50 21.00 1.04
N GLU A 49 -14.63 21.48 0.54
CA GLU A 49 -14.66 22.45 -0.58
C GLU A 49 -14.02 23.78 -0.21
N LYS A 50 -14.32 24.30 0.99
CA LYS A 50 -13.68 25.53 1.49
C LYS A 50 -12.18 25.37 1.70
N LEU A 51 -11.75 24.22 2.23
CA LEU A 51 -10.33 23.90 2.36
C LEU A 51 -9.65 23.86 0.99
N ARG A 52 -10.29 23.29 -0.04
CA ARG A 52 -9.76 23.29 -1.42
C ARG A 52 -9.58 24.70 -1.99
N ALA A 53 -10.52 25.60 -1.72
CA ALA A 53 -10.40 27.00 -2.17
C ALA A 53 -9.22 27.72 -1.51
N LEU A 54 -8.95 27.44 -0.23
CA LEU A 54 -7.81 28.01 0.50
C LEU A 54 -6.47 27.39 0.10
N ARG A 55 -6.45 26.09 -0.24
CA ARG A 55 -5.25 25.32 -0.61
C ARG A 55 -4.50 25.85 -1.85
N VAL A 56 -5.17 26.59 -2.75
CA VAL A 56 -4.55 27.03 -4.02
C VAL A 56 -3.35 27.97 -3.78
N ASN A 57 -3.37 28.73 -2.68
CA ASN A 57 -2.39 29.78 -2.41
C ASN A 57 -1.62 29.58 -1.09
N VAL A 58 -1.78 28.43 -0.42
CA VAL A 58 -1.28 28.21 0.95
C VAL A 58 -0.63 26.83 1.06
N ASP A 59 0.58 26.79 1.64
CA ASP A 59 1.28 25.54 1.90
C ASP A 59 0.48 24.69 2.90
N THR A 60 0.15 23.46 2.51
CA THR A 60 -0.77 22.63 3.28
C THR A 60 -0.12 21.33 3.74
N LEU A 61 -0.12 21.10 5.05
CA LEU A 61 0.31 19.85 5.67
C LEU A 61 -0.93 19.09 6.17
N THR A 62 -1.23 17.92 5.59
CA THR A 62 -2.29 17.04 6.09
C THR A 62 -1.69 15.91 6.92
N LEU A 63 -2.19 15.73 8.14
CA LEU A 63 -1.82 14.65 9.07
C LEU A 63 -2.99 13.68 9.20
N THR A 64 -2.73 12.39 9.22
CA THR A 64 -3.75 11.38 9.50
C THR A 64 -3.14 10.05 9.94
N ALA A 65 -3.81 9.37 10.88
CA ALA A 65 -3.45 8.02 11.29
C ALA A 65 -3.76 6.95 10.22
N THR A 66 -4.68 7.24 9.29
CA THR A 66 -5.09 6.34 8.20
C THR A 66 -5.30 7.16 6.93
N PRO A 67 -4.39 7.11 5.94
CA PRO A 67 -4.55 7.90 4.73
C PRO A 67 -5.83 7.47 4.01
N ILE A 68 -6.64 8.46 3.64
CA ILE A 68 -7.90 8.25 2.91
C ILE A 68 -7.57 7.46 1.64
N PRO A 69 -8.29 6.37 1.31
CA PRO A 69 -7.99 5.52 0.16
C PRO A 69 -7.74 6.32 -1.15
N ARG A 70 -8.54 7.37 -1.37
CA ARG A 70 -8.37 8.31 -2.49
C ARG A 70 -7.11 9.17 -2.41
N THR A 71 -6.80 9.72 -1.23
CA THR A 71 -5.61 10.56 -1.03
C THR A 71 -4.33 9.73 -1.12
N LEU A 72 -4.35 8.53 -0.55
CA LEU A 72 -3.28 7.53 -0.67
C LEU A 72 -3.02 7.23 -2.14
N HIS A 73 -4.07 7.00 -2.93
CA HIS A 73 -3.95 6.72 -4.36
C HIS A 73 -3.32 7.89 -5.15
N PHE A 74 -3.72 9.13 -4.89
CA PHE A 74 -3.11 10.31 -5.54
C PHE A 74 -1.64 10.50 -5.15
N SER A 75 -1.28 10.19 -3.90
CA SER A 75 0.10 10.20 -3.45
C SER A 75 0.94 9.11 -4.11
N LEU A 76 0.40 7.89 -4.24
CA LEU A 76 1.06 6.78 -4.94
C LEU A 76 1.23 7.05 -6.45
N MET A 77 0.34 7.83 -7.06
CA MET A 77 0.47 8.32 -8.44
C MET A 77 1.47 9.47 -8.61
N GLY A 78 2.18 9.88 -7.56
CA GLY A 78 3.14 10.99 -7.60
C GLY A 78 2.50 12.38 -7.74
N ALA A 79 1.17 12.48 -7.64
CA ALA A 79 0.45 13.76 -7.69
C ALA A 79 0.45 14.50 -6.33
N ARG A 80 0.89 13.84 -5.25
CA ARG A 80 1.06 14.43 -3.91
C ARG A 80 2.23 13.80 -3.17
N ASP A 81 3.08 14.64 -2.61
CA ASP A 81 4.13 14.18 -1.70
C ASP A 81 3.54 13.52 -0.45
N LEU A 82 4.12 12.40 -0.04
CA LEU A 82 3.67 11.61 1.10
C LEU A 82 4.88 11.15 1.91
N SER A 83 4.88 11.50 3.19
CA SER A 83 5.90 11.07 4.15
C SER A 83 5.27 10.12 5.16
N ILE A 84 5.81 8.90 5.25
CA ILE A 84 5.32 7.86 6.15
C ILE A 84 6.21 7.83 7.40
N MET A 85 5.59 7.98 8.58
CA MET A 85 6.27 7.79 9.87
C MET A 85 5.98 6.39 10.41
N SER A 86 6.86 5.44 10.09
CA SER A 86 6.69 4.02 10.45
C SER A 86 7.26 3.67 11.83
N THR A 87 8.28 4.39 12.30
CA THR A 87 9.01 4.07 13.53
C THR A 87 8.22 4.53 14.76
N PRO A 88 7.75 3.63 15.63
CA PRO A 88 7.08 4.02 16.86
C PRO A 88 8.05 4.61 17.89
N PRO A 89 7.57 5.39 18.87
CA PRO A 89 8.37 5.82 20.00
C PRO A 89 8.99 4.64 20.78
N PRO A 90 10.17 4.81 21.40
CA PRO A 90 10.79 3.77 22.22
C PRO A 90 9.85 3.34 23.36
N ASN A 91 9.85 2.04 23.69
CA ASN A 91 9.03 1.38 24.72
C ASN A 91 7.54 1.18 24.39
N ARG A 92 7.07 1.51 23.18
CA ARG A 92 5.70 1.17 22.77
C ARG A 92 5.62 -0.32 22.42
N GLN A 93 4.67 -1.03 23.02
CA GLN A 93 4.40 -2.44 22.69
C GLN A 93 3.21 -2.56 21.71
N ALA A 94 3.24 -3.56 20.84
CA ALA A 94 2.12 -3.86 19.94
C ALA A 94 0.88 -4.29 20.74
N VAL A 95 -0.30 -3.93 20.24
CA VAL A 95 -1.58 -4.28 20.87
C VAL A 95 -1.94 -5.70 20.43
N ASN A 96 -2.06 -6.62 21.40
CA ASN A 96 -2.48 -7.99 21.11
C ASN A 96 -3.95 -7.98 20.69
N THR A 97 -4.23 -8.27 19.42
CA THR A 97 -5.56 -8.19 18.84
C THR A 97 -6.09 -9.59 18.59
N GLU A 98 -7.26 -9.92 19.12
CA GLU A 98 -7.87 -11.25 19.01
C GLU A 98 -9.33 -11.16 18.60
N LEU A 99 -9.75 -12.03 17.69
CA LEU A 99 -11.13 -12.16 17.26
C LEU A 99 -11.87 -13.27 18.03
N HIS A 100 -12.97 -12.92 18.68
CA HIS A 100 -13.78 -13.84 19.48
C HIS A 100 -15.27 -13.72 19.19
N VAL A 101 -16.02 -14.77 19.53
CA VAL A 101 -17.48 -14.68 19.63
C VAL A 101 -17.86 -14.06 20.97
N PHE A 102 -18.98 -13.34 21.02
CA PHE A 102 -19.50 -12.79 22.26
C PHE A 102 -19.59 -13.88 23.35
N ASN A 103 -18.82 -13.71 24.43
CA ASN A 103 -18.69 -14.67 25.50
C ASN A 103 -18.52 -13.94 26.84
N ASP A 104 -19.50 -14.09 27.72
CA ASP A 104 -19.55 -13.45 29.02
C ASP A 104 -18.31 -13.74 29.88
N LYS A 105 -17.80 -14.97 29.80
CA LYS A 105 -16.62 -15.38 30.57
C LYS A 105 -15.35 -14.66 30.08
N LEU A 106 -15.18 -14.54 28.76
CA LEU A 106 -14.05 -13.79 28.18
C LEU A 106 -14.11 -12.31 28.57
N ILE A 107 -15.30 -11.71 28.50
CA ILE A 107 -15.52 -10.31 28.89
C ILE A 107 -15.19 -10.12 30.38
N GLN A 108 -15.66 -11.03 31.23
CA GLN A 108 -15.37 -11.01 32.67
C GLN A 108 -13.86 -11.13 32.95
N GLU A 109 -13.19 -12.12 32.35
CA GLU A 109 -11.76 -12.38 32.56
C GLU A 109 -10.89 -11.21 32.07
N SER A 110 -11.19 -10.66 30.89
CA SER A 110 -10.45 -9.51 30.32
C SER A 110 -10.60 -8.25 31.16
N ILE A 111 -11.82 -7.95 31.64
CA ILE A 111 -12.06 -6.79 32.51
C ILE A 111 -11.40 -6.98 33.87
N GLN A 112 -11.53 -8.16 34.48
CA GLN A 112 -10.93 -8.46 35.78
C GLN A 112 -9.40 -8.38 35.72
N PHE A 113 -8.80 -8.92 34.66
CA PHE A 113 -7.36 -8.84 34.43
C PHE A 113 -6.86 -7.39 34.34
N GLU A 114 -7.60 -6.51 33.68
CA GLU A 114 -7.25 -5.09 33.58
C GLU A 114 -7.37 -4.36 34.92
N LEU A 115 -8.44 -4.64 35.67
CA LEU A 115 -8.68 -4.09 37.00
C LEU A 115 -7.58 -4.50 38.00
N ASP A 116 -7.17 -5.77 37.98
CA ASP A 116 -6.17 -6.32 38.90
C ASP A 116 -4.79 -5.64 38.71
N ARG A 117 -4.49 -5.14 37.50
CA ARG A 117 -3.27 -4.37 37.20
C ARG A 117 -3.44 -2.85 37.28
N GLY A 118 -4.57 -2.39 37.84
CA GLY A 118 -4.92 -0.97 38.02
C GLY A 118 -5.06 -0.21 36.70
N GLY A 119 -5.48 -0.89 35.63
CA GLY A 119 -5.77 -0.27 34.35
C GLY A 119 -7.28 -0.06 34.13
N GLN A 120 -7.61 0.47 32.96
CA GLN A 120 -8.99 0.80 32.58
C GLN A 120 -9.36 0.15 31.24
N VAL A 121 -10.67 -0.07 31.07
CA VAL A 121 -11.22 -0.79 29.90
C VAL A 121 -12.18 0.08 29.12
N PHE A 122 -12.03 0.08 27.80
CA PHE A 122 -13.05 0.56 26.89
C PHE A 122 -13.93 -0.59 26.42
N PHE A 123 -15.25 -0.45 26.55
CA PHE A 123 -16.22 -1.35 25.94
C PHE A 123 -17.03 -0.59 24.89
N ILE A 124 -16.81 -0.88 23.62
CA ILE A 124 -17.41 -0.13 22.51
C ILE A 124 -18.60 -0.88 21.93
N HIS A 125 -19.72 -0.16 21.76
CA HIS A 125 -20.91 -0.66 21.10
C HIS A 125 -21.54 0.41 20.20
N ASN A 126 -22.02 0.01 19.03
CA ASN A 126 -22.47 0.96 18.00
C ASN A 126 -23.83 1.62 18.33
N ARG A 127 -24.69 0.96 19.13
CA ARG A 127 -26.06 1.44 19.38
C ARG A 127 -26.21 2.03 20.78
N VAL A 128 -26.58 3.31 20.83
CA VAL A 128 -26.79 4.07 22.08
C VAL A 128 -27.83 3.42 22.99
N ASN A 129 -28.95 2.97 22.41
CA ASN A 129 -30.07 2.38 23.15
C ASN A 129 -29.69 1.12 23.95
N ASP A 130 -28.66 0.40 23.52
CA ASP A 130 -28.24 -0.85 24.15
C ASP A 130 -27.19 -0.62 25.26
N LEU A 131 -26.57 0.56 25.32
CA LEU A 131 -25.49 0.86 26.28
C LEU A 131 -25.90 0.67 27.75
N PRO A 132 -27.10 1.11 28.21
CA PRO A 132 -27.51 0.89 29.60
C PRO A 132 -27.64 -0.60 29.93
N GLN A 133 -28.13 -1.41 28.99
CA GLN A 133 -28.28 -2.86 29.17
C GLN A 133 -26.92 -3.54 29.23
N LEU A 134 -25.99 -3.16 28.33
CA LEU A 134 -24.62 -3.66 28.33
C LEU A 134 -23.85 -3.25 29.58
N GLY A 135 -24.03 -2.02 30.05
CA GLY A 135 -23.48 -1.55 31.33
C GLY A 135 -23.99 -2.39 32.50
N GLY A 136 -25.29 -2.67 32.56
CA GLY A 136 -25.87 -3.56 33.57
C GLY A 136 -25.36 -4.99 33.51
N LEU A 137 -25.17 -5.53 32.29
CA LEU A 137 -24.56 -6.84 32.08
C LEU A 137 -23.13 -6.87 32.64
N ILE A 138 -22.29 -5.90 32.26
CA ILE A 138 -20.91 -5.81 32.75
C ILE A 138 -20.87 -5.63 34.27
N GLN A 139 -21.79 -4.85 34.85
CA GLN A 139 -21.90 -4.68 36.30
C GLN A 139 -22.22 -5.99 37.01
N THR A 140 -23.03 -6.85 36.38
CA THR A 140 -23.38 -8.17 36.90
C THR A 140 -22.20 -9.14 36.79
N LEU A 141 -21.46 -9.10 35.68
CA LEU A 141 -20.28 -9.94 35.44
C LEU A 141 -19.11 -9.55 36.35
N VAL A 142 -18.89 -8.25 36.55
CA VAL A 142 -17.79 -7.71 37.36
C VAL A 142 -18.34 -6.70 38.37
N PRO A 143 -18.87 -7.17 39.53
CA PRO A 143 -19.49 -6.30 40.53
C PRO A 143 -18.54 -5.26 41.15
N LYS A 144 -17.22 -5.48 41.06
CA LYS A 144 -16.19 -4.58 41.58
C LYS A 144 -15.87 -3.42 40.63
N ALA A 145 -16.25 -3.51 39.36
CA ALA A 145 -15.95 -2.49 38.36
C ALA A 145 -16.85 -1.27 38.54
N ARG A 146 -16.28 -0.07 38.49
CA ARG A 146 -17.03 1.19 38.43
C ARG A 146 -17.28 1.55 36.97
N ILE A 147 -18.55 1.50 36.55
CA ILE A 147 -18.90 1.65 35.14
C ILE A 147 -19.33 3.09 34.85
N GLY A 148 -18.84 3.62 33.74
CA GLY A 148 -19.30 4.87 33.12
C GLY A 148 -19.94 4.58 31.75
N ILE A 149 -20.96 5.35 31.37
CA ILE A 149 -21.60 5.26 30.06
C ILE A 149 -21.40 6.60 29.33
N ALA A 150 -20.82 6.58 28.14
CA ALA A 150 -20.56 7.78 27.35
C ALA A 150 -21.07 7.64 25.91
N HIS A 151 -21.94 8.54 25.49
CA HIS A 151 -22.48 8.56 24.13
C HIS A 151 -22.81 9.96 23.64
N GLY A 152 -22.99 10.13 22.32
CA GLY A 152 -22.97 11.45 21.69
C GLY A 152 -24.28 12.21 21.77
N GLN A 153 -25.31 11.55 22.29
CA GLN A 153 -26.58 12.16 22.64
C GLN A 153 -26.57 12.76 24.06
N LEU A 154 -25.49 12.59 24.84
CA LEU A 154 -25.35 13.29 26.12
C LEU A 154 -25.12 14.78 25.86
N ASP A 155 -25.57 15.61 26.79
CA ASP A 155 -25.21 17.02 26.81
C ASP A 155 -23.69 17.15 26.95
N GLY A 156 -23.12 18.20 26.35
CA GLY A 156 -21.66 18.41 26.30
C GLY A 156 -21.00 18.37 27.69
N ASP A 157 -21.61 19.05 28.66
CA ASP A 157 -21.13 19.11 30.04
C ASP A 157 -21.17 17.72 30.72
N GLN A 158 -22.24 16.94 30.50
CA GLN A 158 -22.37 15.59 31.06
C GLN A 158 -21.35 14.61 30.47
N LEU A 159 -21.08 14.72 29.17
CA LEU A 159 -20.07 13.91 28.52
C LEU A 159 -18.68 14.26 29.07
N GLU A 160 -18.39 15.55 29.25
CA GLU A 160 -17.13 16.02 29.83
C GLU A 160 -16.94 15.49 31.26
N ASP A 161 -17.96 15.56 32.11
CA ASP A 161 -17.92 15.04 33.47
C ASP A 161 -17.60 13.53 33.50
N VAL A 162 -18.33 12.71 32.73
CA VAL A 162 -18.09 11.25 32.66
C VAL A 162 -16.68 10.94 32.14
N MET A 163 -16.19 11.74 31.20
CA MET A 163 -14.85 11.58 30.65
C MET A 163 -13.78 11.97 31.66
N LEU A 164 -13.97 13.04 32.43
CA LEU A 164 -13.08 13.45 33.52
C LEU A 164 -13.02 12.38 34.61
N ASP A 165 -14.16 11.84 35.01
CA ASP A 165 -14.23 10.73 35.98
C ASP A 165 -13.44 9.51 35.49
N PHE A 166 -13.53 9.20 34.20
CA PHE A 166 -12.75 8.12 33.61
C PHE A 166 -11.27 8.47 33.57
N ILE A 167 -10.86 9.66 33.14
CA ILE A 167 -9.44 10.08 33.12
C ILE A 167 -8.82 10.06 34.53
N ASN A 168 -9.58 10.47 35.55
CA ASN A 168 -9.15 10.50 36.95
C ASN A 168 -9.14 9.11 37.62
N GLY A 169 -9.60 8.06 36.93
CA GLY A 169 -9.68 6.70 37.48
C GLY A 169 -10.80 6.52 38.49
N GLU A 170 -11.83 7.37 38.46
CA GLU A 170 -13.07 7.18 39.23
C GLU A 170 -13.98 6.13 38.59
N LYS A 171 -13.85 5.94 37.28
CA LYS A 171 -14.48 4.87 36.49
C LYS A 171 -13.42 3.93 35.93
N ASP A 172 -13.67 2.63 36.04
CA ASP A 172 -12.75 1.59 35.56
C ASP A 172 -13.09 1.11 34.16
N VAL A 173 -14.39 1.05 33.84
CA VAL A 173 -14.90 0.58 32.54
C VAL A 173 -15.77 1.66 31.92
N LEU A 174 -15.39 2.11 30.73
CA LEU A 174 -16.19 3.05 29.95
C LEU A 174 -16.93 2.32 28.83
N VAL A 175 -18.25 2.23 28.96
CA VAL A 175 -19.13 1.69 27.93
C VAL A 175 -19.53 2.84 27.00
N ALA A 176 -19.00 2.85 25.78
CA ALA A 176 -19.13 4.00 24.90
C ALA A 176 -19.47 3.63 23.45
N THR A 177 -19.93 4.62 22.69
CA THR A 177 -19.96 4.55 21.23
C THR A 177 -18.59 4.92 20.64
N THR A 178 -18.52 5.11 19.31
CA THR A 178 -17.32 5.51 18.55
C THR A 178 -16.74 6.88 18.92
N ILE A 179 -17.26 7.56 19.94
CA ILE A 179 -16.84 8.90 20.35
C ILE A 179 -15.42 8.92 20.91
N ILE A 180 -14.93 7.77 21.39
CA ILE A 180 -13.53 7.61 21.78
C ILE A 180 -12.56 7.83 20.60
N GLU A 181 -13.04 7.80 19.35
CA GLU A 181 -12.23 8.12 18.17
C GLU A 181 -11.78 9.59 18.14
N ALA A 182 -12.45 10.49 18.86
CA ALA A 182 -12.29 11.95 18.75
C ALA A 182 -11.06 12.56 19.46
N GLY A 183 -10.03 11.76 19.78
CA GLY A 183 -8.75 12.33 20.23
C GLY A 183 -8.38 12.12 21.69
N LEU A 184 -9.19 11.39 22.46
CA LEU A 184 -8.89 11.16 23.89
C LEU A 184 -7.65 10.28 24.07
N ASP A 185 -6.71 10.77 24.87
CA ASP A 185 -5.51 10.05 25.29
C ASP A 185 -5.65 9.64 26.75
N ILE A 186 -5.79 8.33 26.98
CA ILE A 186 -5.93 7.78 28.33
C ILE A 186 -4.83 6.74 28.51
N PRO A 187 -3.66 7.12 29.07
CA PRO A 187 -2.51 6.23 29.18
C PRO A 187 -2.76 4.95 29.98
N ASN A 188 -3.72 5.00 30.91
CA ASN A 188 -4.10 3.88 31.77
C ASN A 188 -5.11 2.92 31.11
N ALA A 189 -5.69 3.31 29.97
CA ALA A 189 -6.59 2.44 29.22
C ALA A 189 -5.77 1.50 28.32
N ASN A 190 -5.63 0.24 28.72
CA ASN A 190 -4.82 -0.74 28.02
C ASN A 190 -5.62 -1.90 27.44
N THR A 191 -6.93 -1.99 27.72
CA THR A 191 -7.80 -3.00 27.12
C THR A 191 -9.00 -2.35 26.43
N ILE A 192 -9.27 -2.76 25.19
CA ILE A 192 -10.46 -2.37 24.44
C ILE A 192 -11.22 -3.61 23.98
N ILE A 193 -12.52 -3.61 24.20
CA ILE A 193 -13.46 -4.64 23.76
C ILE A 193 -14.42 -3.98 22.78
N ILE A 194 -14.44 -4.43 21.52
CA ILE A 194 -15.29 -3.87 20.47
C ILE A 194 -16.41 -4.86 20.17
N ASN A 195 -17.63 -4.54 20.63
CA ASN A 195 -18.80 -5.35 20.38
C ASN A 195 -19.30 -5.17 18.94
N HIS A 196 -19.76 -6.25 18.31
CA HIS A 196 -20.18 -6.26 16.91
C HIS A 196 -19.12 -5.67 15.95
N ALA A 197 -17.85 -6.07 16.11
CA ALA A 197 -16.71 -5.53 15.36
C ALA A 197 -16.92 -5.52 13.82
N HIS A 198 -17.59 -6.55 13.28
CA HIS A 198 -17.98 -6.66 11.86
C HIS A 198 -18.81 -5.48 11.31
N MET A 199 -19.48 -4.71 12.17
CA MET A 199 -20.29 -3.56 11.77
C MET A 199 -19.48 -2.27 11.59
N PHE A 200 -18.21 -2.25 12.01
CA PHE A 200 -17.33 -1.08 11.92
C PHE A 200 -16.43 -1.14 10.69
N GLY A 201 -16.09 0.04 10.14
CA GLY A 201 -15.10 0.14 9.05
C GLY A 201 -13.69 -0.22 9.51
N LEU A 202 -12.81 -0.62 8.58
CA LEU A 202 -11.43 -1.00 8.93
C LEU A 202 -10.65 0.17 9.55
N SER A 203 -10.83 1.36 8.97
CA SER A 203 -10.26 2.60 9.47
C SER A 203 -10.72 2.92 10.90
N ASP A 204 -12.00 2.74 11.21
CA ASP A 204 -12.57 3.01 12.53
C ASP A 204 -12.03 2.01 13.57
N LEU A 205 -11.99 0.72 13.22
CA LEU A 205 -11.39 -0.33 14.07
C LEU A 205 -9.92 -0.03 14.37
N HIS A 206 -9.15 0.40 13.36
CA HIS A 206 -7.75 0.77 13.54
C HIS A 206 -7.59 1.99 14.45
N GLN A 207 -8.42 3.02 14.28
CA GLN A 207 -8.41 4.22 15.12
C GLN A 207 -8.75 3.87 16.58
N MET A 208 -9.80 3.08 16.82
CA MET A 208 -10.19 2.62 18.15
C MET A 208 -9.10 1.77 18.81
N ARG A 209 -8.49 0.83 18.07
CA ARG A 209 -7.34 0.04 18.54
C ARG A 209 -6.17 0.94 18.94
N GLY A 210 -5.91 1.99 18.17
CA GLY A 210 -4.84 2.97 18.45
C GLY A 210 -5.05 3.84 19.70
N ARG A 211 -6.24 3.77 20.33
CA ARG A 211 -6.53 4.47 21.60
C ARG A 211 -6.02 3.73 22.83
N VAL A 212 -5.69 2.45 22.72
CA VAL A 212 -5.08 1.66 23.81
C VAL A 212 -3.60 1.39 23.57
N GLY A 213 -2.86 1.06 24.63
CA GLY A 213 -1.45 0.69 24.51
C GLY A 213 -0.52 1.87 24.23
N ARG A 214 -0.81 3.01 24.87
CA ARG A 214 0.05 4.20 24.84
C ARG A 214 1.13 4.19 25.92
N SER A 215 1.03 3.28 26.88
CA SER A 215 2.01 3.05 27.95
C SER A 215 3.03 1.95 27.58
N ASN A 216 3.97 1.67 28.47
CA ASN A 216 4.90 0.54 28.36
C ASN A 216 4.26 -0.81 28.76
N LYS A 217 2.97 -0.82 29.11
CA LYS A 217 2.23 -2.04 29.44
C LYS A 217 1.67 -2.68 28.16
N LYS A 218 1.65 -4.01 28.14
CA LYS A 218 1.00 -4.77 27.05
C LYS A 218 -0.49 -4.48 27.03
N ALA A 219 -0.99 -4.08 25.86
CA ALA A 219 -2.40 -3.78 25.64
C ALA A 219 -3.12 -4.89 24.86
N PHE A 220 -4.43 -4.97 25.03
CA PHE A 220 -5.28 -5.99 24.45
C PHE A 220 -6.46 -5.36 23.70
N CYS A 221 -6.77 -5.91 22.52
CA CYS A 221 -7.91 -5.53 21.71
C CYS A 221 -8.73 -6.79 21.39
N TYR A 222 -9.92 -6.88 21.97
CA TYR A 222 -10.85 -7.99 21.75
C TYR A 222 -11.93 -7.55 20.77
N LEU A 223 -11.94 -8.16 19.60
CA LEU A 223 -12.95 -7.93 18.57
C LEU A 223 -14.04 -8.98 18.74
N LEU A 224 -15.25 -8.57 19.14
CA LEU A 224 -16.38 -9.48 19.29
C LEU A 224 -17.24 -9.47 18.03
N SER A 225 -17.39 -10.62 17.38
CA SER A 225 -18.26 -10.79 16.21
C SER A 225 -19.12 -12.04 16.31
N PRO A 226 -20.23 -12.12 15.56
CA PRO A 226 -20.87 -13.39 15.27
C PRO A 226 -19.87 -14.40 14.68
N PRO A 227 -20.19 -15.70 14.69
CA PRO A 227 -19.35 -16.73 14.08
C PRO A 227 -18.93 -16.38 12.66
N LEU A 228 -17.66 -16.62 12.30
CA LEU A 228 -17.11 -16.27 10.99
C LEU A 228 -17.91 -16.82 9.79
N SER A 229 -18.63 -17.93 9.99
CA SER A 229 -19.50 -18.56 9.00
C SER A 229 -20.72 -17.71 8.61
N THR A 230 -21.22 -16.86 9.52
CA THR A 230 -22.40 -16.01 9.27
C THR A 230 -22.03 -14.64 8.71
N LEU A 231 -20.74 -14.27 8.75
CA LEU A 231 -20.25 -13.00 8.25
C LEU A 231 -20.11 -12.98 6.72
N THR A 232 -20.30 -11.79 6.15
CA THR A 232 -20.00 -11.54 4.73
C THR A 232 -18.51 -11.70 4.46
N SER A 233 -18.16 -12.02 3.21
CA SER A 233 -16.75 -12.14 2.77
C SER A 233 -15.96 -10.85 3.06
N GLU A 234 -16.57 -9.69 2.84
CA GLU A 234 -15.97 -8.38 3.11
C GLU A 234 -15.69 -8.18 4.60
N ALA A 235 -16.66 -8.43 5.48
CA ALA A 235 -16.49 -8.29 6.93
C ALA A 235 -15.43 -9.26 7.47
N ARG A 236 -15.39 -10.50 6.95
CA ARG A 236 -14.36 -11.49 7.31
C ARG A 236 -12.96 -11.03 6.92
N LYS A 237 -12.78 -10.54 5.68
CA LYS A 237 -11.49 -10.00 5.21
C LYS A 237 -11.05 -8.80 6.05
N ARG A 238 -11.98 -7.94 6.43
CA ARG A 238 -11.74 -6.77 7.28
C ARG A 238 -11.25 -7.15 8.68
N LEU A 239 -11.94 -8.08 9.34
CA LEU A 239 -11.57 -8.55 10.68
C LEU A 239 -10.25 -9.32 10.68
N SER A 240 -10.01 -10.14 9.66
CA SER A 240 -8.73 -10.84 9.50
C SER A 240 -7.57 -9.87 9.26
N ALA A 241 -7.79 -8.81 8.48
CA ALA A 241 -6.77 -7.81 8.20
C ALA A 241 -6.34 -7.04 9.47
N ILE A 242 -7.28 -6.66 10.34
CA ILE A 242 -6.93 -5.92 11.57
C ILE A 242 -6.18 -6.79 12.60
N GLU A 243 -6.43 -8.11 12.60
CA GLU A 243 -5.74 -9.10 13.42
C GLU A 243 -4.32 -9.37 12.91
N GLU A 244 -4.16 -9.59 11.59
CA GLU A 244 -2.88 -9.84 10.93
C GLU A 244 -1.94 -8.62 11.02
N PHE A 245 -2.48 -7.42 10.78
CA PHE A 245 -1.71 -6.17 10.83
C PHE A 245 -1.75 -5.54 12.23
N SER A 246 -1.40 -6.30 13.28
CA SER A 246 -1.39 -5.85 14.68
C SER A 246 -0.11 -5.11 15.11
N ASP A 247 0.93 -5.14 14.29
CA ASP A 247 2.22 -4.50 14.57
C ASP A 247 2.16 -2.96 14.55
N LEU A 248 3.07 -2.33 15.29
CA LEU A 248 3.25 -0.88 15.29
C LEU A 248 3.76 -0.41 13.92
N GLY A 249 3.15 0.65 13.38
CA GLY A 249 3.48 1.16 12.04
C GLY A 249 2.67 0.51 10.90
N SER A 250 1.78 -0.44 11.22
CA SER A 250 0.90 -1.11 10.25
C SER A 250 -0.21 -0.23 9.66
N GLY A 251 -0.37 1.01 10.10
CA GLY A 251 -1.45 1.91 9.66
C GLY A 251 -1.47 2.14 8.14
N PHE A 252 -0.30 2.16 7.49
CA PHE A 252 -0.19 2.23 6.04
C PHE A 252 -0.71 0.95 5.34
N ASN A 253 -0.29 -0.22 5.81
CA ASN A 253 -0.72 -1.52 5.28
C ASN A 253 -2.23 -1.73 5.46
N ILE A 254 -2.77 -1.29 6.59
CA ILE A 254 -4.20 -1.34 6.88
C ILE A 254 -4.98 -0.43 5.92
N ALA A 255 -4.45 0.76 5.61
CA ALA A 255 -5.07 1.66 4.65
C ALA A 255 -5.02 1.12 3.21
N MET A 256 -3.92 0.47 2.80
CA MET A 256 -3.86 -0.25 1.52
C MET A 256 -4.90 -1.38 1.48
N ARG A 257 -5.04 -2.14 2.56
CA ARG A 257 -6.02 -3.22 2.64
C ARG A 257 -7.46 -2.70 2.65
N ASP A 258 -7.73 -1.54 3.26
CA ASP A 258 -9.05 -0.88 3.21
C ASP A 258 -9.38 -0.44 1.79
N LEU A 259 -8.39 0.06 1.04
CA LEU A 259 -8.53 0.39 -0.38
C LEU A 259 -8.84 -0.86 -1.22
N ASP A 260 -8.11 -1.96 -1.01
CA ASP A 260 -8.33 -3.24 -1.70
C ASP A 260 -9.74 -3.81 -1.42
N ILE A 261 -10.17 -3.78 -0.15
CA ILE A 261 -11.44 -4.36 0.28
C ILE A 261 -12.62 -3.55 -0.26
N ARG A 262 -12.53 -2.21 -0.25
CA ARG A 262 -13.58 -1.33 -0.78
C ARG A 262 -13.58 -1.26 -2.30
N GLY A 263 -12.44 -1.57 -2.94
CA GLY A 263 -12.19 -1.34 -4.35
C GLY A 263 -12.04 0.15 -4.67
N SER A 264 -11.18 0.51 -5.62
CA SER A 264 -10.95 1.89 -6.09
C SER A 264 -12.16 2.54 -6.80
N GLY A 265 -13.33 1.92 -6.74
CA GLY A 265 -14.54 2.27 -7.48
C GLY A 265 -15.28 3.47 -6.91
N ASN A 266 -14.81 4.69 -7.22
CA ASN A 266 -15.65 5.88 -7.45
C ASN A 266 -14.78 7.12 -7.65
N LEU A 267 -13.91 7.10 -8.65
CA LEU A 267 -12.98 8.22 -8.87
C LEU A 267 -13.07 8.88 -10.26
N LEU A 268 -13.62 8.21 -11.28
CA LEU A 268 -13.66 8.75 -12.65
C LEU A 268 -15.04 8.74 -13.33
N GLY A 269 -16.11 8.29 -12.67
CA GLY A 269 -17.47 8.31 -13.22
C GLY A 269 -18.31 7.10 -12.80
N ALA A 270 -19.62 7.17 -13.06
CA ALA A 270 -20.61 6.23 -12.53
C ALA A 270 -20.55 4.79 -13.09
N GLU A 271 -19.68 4.47 -14.04
CA GLU A 271 -19.79 3.20 -14.81
C GLU A 271 -18.53 2.30 -14.85
N GLN A 272 -17.45 2.58 -14.09
CA GLN A 272 -16.21 1.78 -14.16
C GLN A 272 -15.82 1.06 -12.86
N SER A 273 -16.78 0.75 -11.99
CA SER A 273 -16.52 -0.03 -10.76
C SER A 273 -16.17 -1.51 -11.03
N GLY A 274 -16.61 -2.07 -12.16
CA GLY A 274 -16.37 -3.48 -12.51
C GLY A 274 -14.97 -3.78 -13.06
N PHE A 275 -14.34 -2.83 -13.76
CA PHE A 275 -13.14 -3.09 -14.55
C PHE A 275 -11.87 -3.29 -13.71
N ILE A 276 -11.76 -2.58 -12.57
CA ILE A 276 -10.60 -2.68 -11.66
C ILE A 276 -10.63 -3.97 -10.84
N ALA A 277 -11.82 -4.46 -10.49
CA ALA A 277 -12.00 -5.71 -9.72
C ALA A 277 -11.61 -6.96 -10.54
N GLU A 278 -11.77 -6.93 -11.87
CA GLU A 278 -11.42 -8.05 -12.75
C GLU A 278 -9.93 -8.09 -13.15
N ILE A 279 -9.28 -6.93 -13.29
CA ILE A 279 -7.90 -6.84 -13.81
C ILE A 279 -6.83 -6.92 -12.70
N GLY A 280 -7.19 -6.56 -11.48
CA GLY A 280 -6.25 -6.51 -10.35
C GLY A 280 -5.42 -5.22 -10.31
N PHE A 281 -5.08 -4.79 -9.09
CA PHE A 281 -4.46 -3.49 -8.81
C PHE A 281 -3.12 -3.28 -9.50
N GLU A 282 -2.26 -4.29 -9.52
CA GLU A 282 -0.93 -4.22 -10.14
C GLU A 282 -1.00 -4.00 -11.65
N MET A 283 -1.92 -4.69 -12.34
CA MET A 283 -2.07 -4.60 -13.79
C MET A 283 -2.72 -3.27 -14.20
N TYR A 284 -3.65 -2.74 -13.40
CA TYR A 284 -4.18 -1.40 -13.62
C TYR A 284 -3.09 -0.33 -13.49
N HIS A 285 -2.24 -0.42 -12.45
CA HIS A 285 -1.09 0.48 -12.29
C HIS A 285 -0.16 0.44 -13.50
N LYS A 286 0.15 -0.77 -13.99
CA LYS A 286 0.99 -0.95 -15.17
C LYS A 286 0.40 -0.30 -16.42
N ILE A 287 -0.89 -0.51 -16.69
CA ILE A 287 -1.59 0.10 -17.84
C ILE A 287 -1.61 1.63 -17.71
N LEU A 288 -1.83 2.15 -16.50
CA LEU A 288 -1.92 3.59 -16.27
C LEU A 288 -0.54 4.27 -16.37
N ASP A 289 0.51 3.63 -15.85
CA ASP A 289 1.89 4.08 -16.01
C ASP A 289 2.30 4.04 -17.49
N GLU A 290 1.96 2.97 -18.22
CA GLU A 290 2.19 2.87 -19.67
C GLU A 290 1.46 4.00 -20.42
N ALA A 291 0.18 4.27 -20.12
CA ALA A 291 -0.59 5.34 -20.77
C ALA A 291 -0.10 6.76 -20.43
N ILE A 292 0.29 7.02 -19.17
CA ILE A 292 0.89 8.29 -18.76
C ILE A 292 2.25 8.48 -19.46
N GLN A 293 3.02 7.41 -19.60
CA GLN A 293 4.29 7.43 -20.31
C GLN A 293 4.09 7.66 -21.81
N GLU A 294 3.08 7.05 -22.43
CA GLU A 294 2.73 7.25 -23.83
C GLU A 294 2.34 8.72 -24.10
N LEU A 295 1.49 9.31 -23.25
CA LEU A 295 1.13 10.73 -23.30
C LEU A 295 2.34 11.67 -23.13
N LYS A 296 3.27 11.35 -22.22
CA LYS A 296 4.53 12.10 -22.07
C LYS A 296 5.42 12.01 -23.30
N THR A 297 5.34 10.91 -24.05
CA THR A 297 6.21 10.62 -25.21
C THR A 297 5.64 11.14 -26.53
N ASP A 298 4.32 11.28 -26.65
CA ASP A 298 3.67 11.78 -27.87
C ASP A 298 3.26 13.26 -27.79
N GLU A 299 2.62 13.72 -26.71
CA GLU A 299 2.06 15.08 -26.65
C GLU A 299 2.97 16.13 -25.97
N PHE A 300 3.88 15.72 -25.07
CA PHE A 300 4.68 16.63 -24.24
C PHE A 300 6.21 16.47 -24.38
N LYS A 301 6.68 15.98 -25.54
CA LYS A 301 8.11 15.75 -25.86
C LYS A 301 9.02 16.95 -25.56
N ASP A 302 8.53 18.18 -25.72
CA ASP A 302 9.34 19.39 -25.53
C ASP A 302 9.57 19.79 -24.05
N LEU A 303 8.77 19.30 -23.10
CA LEU A 303 8.89 19.64 -21.68
C LEU A 303 9.85 18.74 -20.88
N PHE A 304 10.24 17.58 -21.42
CA PHE A 304 11.04 16.56 -20.70
C PHE A 304 12.34 16.20 -21.44
N LYS A 305 13.08 17.22 -21.93
CA LYS A 305 14.31 17.04 -22.73
C LYS A 305 15.51 16.48 -21.96
N ASP A 306 15.50 16.54 -20.62
CA ASP A 306 16.64 16.20 -19.76
C ASP A 306 16.55 14.80 -19.11
N GLU A 307 15.53 13.98 -19.42
CA GLU A 307 15.50 12.59 -18.95
C GLU A 307 16.37 11.67 -19.84
N PRO A 308 17.09 10.68 -19.27
CA PRO A 308 17.95 9.78 -20.03
C PRO A 308 17.15 9.02 -21.10
N THR A 309 17.70 8.96 -22.32
CA THR A 309 17.14 8.23 -23.47
C THR A 309 16.74 6.81 -23.08
N ARG A 310 15.44 6.54 -23.14
CA ARG A 310 14.83 5.25 -22.77
C ARG A 310 15.11 4.17 -23.81
N PRO A 311 15.12 2.88 -23.42
CA PRO A 311 15.27 1.77 -24.36
C PRO A 311 14.09 1.71 -25.34
N PHE A 312 14.38 1.54 -26.63
CA PHE A 312 13.41 1.52 -27.73
C PHE A 312 12.40 0.36 -27.67
N VAL A 313 12.64 -0.64 -26.82
CA VAL A 313 11.75 -1.80 -26.61
C VAL A 313 11.54 -2.01 -25.12
N SER A 314 10.27 -2.05 -24.69
CA SER A 314 9.88 -2.27 -23.29
C SER A 314 9.98 -3.75 -22.88
N PHE A 315 9.69 -4.67 -23.80
CA PHE A 315 9.66 -6.11 -23.58
C PHE A 315 10.18 -6.90 -24.80
N THR A 316 11.07 -7.87 -24.56
CA THR A 316 11.56 -8.80 -25.59
C THR A 316 10.98 -10.19 -25.36
N GLN A 317 10.22 -10.71 -26.31
CA GLN A 317 9.70 -12.08 -26.28
C GLN A 317 10.82 -13.08 -26.63
N ILE A 318 11.03 -14.11 -25.83
CA ILE A 318 11.98 -15.20 -26.13
C ILE A 318 11.22 -16.48 -26.45
N ASP A 319 11.53 -17.10 -27.59
CA ASP A 319 10.99 -18.39 -28.02
C ASP A 319 12.15 -19.40 -28.15
N THR A 320 12.20 -20.41 -27.29
CA THR A 320 13.26 -21.42 -27.28
C THR A 320 12.71 -22.83 -27.12
N ASP A 321 13.44 -23.81 -27.66
CA ASP A 321 13.17 -25.26 -27.52
C ASP A 321 13.88 -25.89 -26.30
N LEU A 322 14.49 -25.07 -25.44
CA LEU A 322 15.18 -25.51 -24.22
C LEU A 322 14.20 -25.71 -23.05
N GLU A 323 14.59 -26.62 -22.15
CA GLU A 323 13.88 -26.87 -20.89
C GLU A 323 14.15 -25.76 -19.87
N LEU A 324 13.18 -24.86 -19.70
CA LEU A 324 13.25 -23.74 -18.76
C LEU A 324 12.24 -23.93 -17.63
N TYR A 325 12.66 -24.59 -16.55
CA TYR A 325 11.82 -24.76 -15.37
C TYR A 325 12.66 -25.02 -14.12
N ILE A 326 12.07 -24.73 -12.95
CA ILE A 326 12.55 -25.16 -11.64
C ILE A 326 12.01 -26.58 -11.38
N PRO A 327 12.86 -27.62 -11.32
CA PRO A 327 12.41 -29.00 -11.14
C PRO A 327 11.71 -29.24 -9.80
N ASP A 328 10.70 -30.13 -9.79
CA ASP A 328 9.92 -30.49 -8.60
C ASP A 328 10.78 -31.17 -7.52
N ASP A 329 11.82 -31.88 -7.95
CA ASP A 329 12.83 -32.54 -7.13
C ASP A 329 13.84 -31.57 -6.51
N TYR A 330 13.99 -30.36 -7.06
CA TYR A 330 14.83 -29.30 -6.49
C TYR A 330 14.06 -28.40 -5.53
N VAL A 331 12.83 -28.00 -5.89
CA VAL A 331 11.92 -27.24 -5.01
C VAL A 331 10.57 -27.95 -4.94
N THR A 332 10.36 -28.67 -3.84
CA THR A 332 9.18 -29.51 -3.60
C THR A 332 7.93 -28.71 -3.24
N ASN A 333 8.09 -27.54 -2.59
CA ASN A 333 6.99 -26.68 -2.22
C ASN A 333 6.57 -25.78 -3.41
N ILE A 334 5.31 -25.93 -3.84
CA ILE A 334 4.73 -25.21 -4.98
C ILE A 334 4.69 -23.69 -4.73
N THR A 335 4.37 -23.25 -3.50
CA THR A 335 4.28 -21.83 -3.15
C THR A 335 5.66 -21.16 -3.19
N GLU A 336 6.67 -21.81 -2.63
CA GLU A 336 8.06 -21.36 -2.71
C GLU A 336 8.53 -21.27 -4.16
N ARG A 337 8.24 -22.28 -4.97
CA ARG A 337 8.60 -22.27 -6.39
C ARG A 337 7.94 -21.13 -7.16
N TYR A 338 6.67 -20.83 -6.88
CA TYR A 338 5.98 -19.68 -7.46
C TYR A 338 6.61 -18.35 -7.03
N ASN A 339 6.98 -18.21 -5.76
CA ASN A 339 7.69 -17.04 -5.26
C ASN A 339 9.03 -16.86 -5.96
N LEU A 340 9.81 -17.93 -6.17
CA LEU A 340 11.07 -17.88 -6.90
C LEU A 340 10.90 -17.42 -8.36
N TYR A 341 9.85 -17.85 -9.06
CA TYR A 341 9.53 -17.31 -10.40
C TYR A 341 9.17 -15.82 -10.37
N THR A 342 8.47 -15.39 -9.32
CA THR A 342 8.07 -13.99 -9.14
C THR A 342 9.25 -13.10 -8.77
N GLU A 343 10.20 -13.61 -7.98
CA GLU A 343 11.46 -12.92 -7.68
C GLU A 343 12.30 -12.80 -8.95
N LEU A 344 12.45 -13.89 -9.71
CA LEU A 344 13.23 -13.93 -10.94
C LEU A 344 12.74 -12.90 -11.99
N SER A 345 11.43 -12.69 -12.11
CA SER A 345 10.86 -11.73 -13.07
C SER A 345 11.13 -10.26 -12.72
N LYS A 346 11.49 -9.97 -11.47
CA LYS A 346 11.82 -8.62 -10.97
C LYS A 346 13.31 -8.29 -11.06
N ILE A 347 14.15 -9.26 -11.41
CA ILE A 347 15.59 -9.07 -11.51
C ILE A 347 15.90 -8.31 -12.80
N GLU A 348 16.60 -7.18 -12.69
CA GLU A 348 16.95 -6.33 -13.83
C GLU A 348 18.45 -6.29 -14.13
N ASN A 349 19.29 -6.74 -13.17
CA ASN A 349 20.74 -6.58 -13.24
C ASN A 349 21.52 -7.87 -12.90
N GLU A 350 22.70 -8.02 -13.50
CA GLU A 350 23.60 -9.18 -13.31
C GLU A 350 24.01 -9.39 -11.85
N THR A 351 24.24 -8.31 -11.08
CA THR A 351 24.57 -8.42 -9.65
C THR A 351 23.44 -9.06 -8.85
N GLN A 352 22.19 -8.68 -9.12
CA GLN A 352 21.01 -9.25 -8.46
C GLN A 352 20.82 -10.72 -8.86
N LEU A 353 21.06 -11.06 -10.12
CA LEU A 353 20.99 -12.44 -10.61
C LEU A 353 21.98 -13.35 -9.89
N ARG A 354 23.21 -12.87 -9.64
CA ARG A 354 24.23 -13.63 -8.90
C ARG A 354 23.85 -13.83 -7.44
N VAL A 355 23.28 -12.81 -6.79
CA VAL A 355 22.75 -12.92 -5.42
C VAL A 355 21.63 -13.96 -5.37
N PHE A 356 20.72 -13.94 -6.35
CA PHE A 356 19.65 -14.91 -6.47
C PHE A 356 20.17 -16.33 -6.71
N GLU A 357 21.14 -16.52 -7.61
CA GLU A 357 21.78 -17.82 -7.84
C GLU A 357 22.48 -18.36 -6.59
N HIS A 358 23.18 -17.49 -5.84
CA HIS A 358 23.81 -17.88 -4.58
C HIS A 358 22.77 -18.24 -3.51
N ALA A 359 21.66 -17.50 -3.42
CA ALA A 359 20.57 -17.80 -2.49
C ALA A 359 19.88 -19.13 -2.82
N LEU A 360 19.71 -19.45 -4.11
CA LEU A 360 19.22 -20.77 -4.55
C LEU A 360 20.17 -21.88 -4.13
N ALA A 361 21.47 -21.68 -4.37
CA ALA A 361 22.50 -22.66 -4.02
C ALA A 361 22.61 -22.93 -2.51
N ASP A 362 22.48 -21.87 -1.70
CA ASP A 362 22.53 -21.93 -0.24
C ASP A 362 21.29 -22.62 0.36
N ARG A 363 20.09 -22.32 -0.17
CA ARG A 363 18.82 -22.85 0.35
C ARG A 363 18.48 -24.26 -0.14
N PHE A 364 18.80 -24.58 -1.39
CA PHE A 364 18.33 -25.80 -2.07
C PHE A 364 19.47 -26.69 -2.58
N GLY A 365 20.73 -26.30 -2.37
CA GLY A 365 21.89 -27.03 -2.86
C GLY A 365 22.21 -26.74 -4.34
N PRO A 366 23.02 -27.58 -5.01
CA PRO A 366 23.59 -27.25 -6.33
C PRO A 366 22.50 -27.00 -7.38
N VAL A 367 22.58 -25.84 -8.04
CA VAL A 367 21.58 -25.38 -9.02
C VAL A 367 21.51 -26.34 -10.24
N PRO A 368 20.35 -26.92 -10.57
CA PRO A 368 20.17 -27.82 -11.70
C PRO A 368 20.42 -27.16 -13.06
N LYS A 369 20.73 -27.98 -14.07
CA LYS A 369 20.98 -27.50 -15.45
C LYS A 369 19.79 -26.72 -16.06
N PRO A 370 18.52 -27.14 -15.91
CA PRO A 370 17.38 -26.37 -16.40
C PRO A 370 17.29 -24.96 -15.77
N VAL A 371 17.58 -24.85 -14.47
CA VAL A 371 17.56 -23.57 -13.75
C VAL A 371 18.70 -22.66 -14.22
N LYS A 372 19.93 -23.17 -14.37
CA LYS A 372 21.05 -22.39 -14.93
C LYS A 372 20.74 -21.90 -16.34
N THR A 373 20.15 -22.74 -17.17
CA THR A 373 19.74 -22.39 -18.54
C THR A 373 18.70 -21.26 -18.51
N MET A 374 17.74 -21.31 -17.57
CA MET A 374 16.76 -20.24 -17.36
C MET A 374 17.40 -18.91 -16.94
N LEU A 375 18.39 -18.91 -16.03
CA LEU A 375 19.13 -17.70 -15.65
C LEU A 375 19.88 -17.10 -16.86
N ASN A 376 20.47 -17.94 -17.70
CA ASN A 376 21.18 -17.49 -18.91
C ASN A 376 20.23 -16.94 -19.98
N VAL A 377 19.01 -17.47 -20.09
CA VAL A 377 17.98 -16.92 -20.98
C VAL A 377 17.55 -15.51 -20.51
N LEU A 378 17.53 -15.24 -19.20
CA LEU A 378 17.28 -13.90 -18.66
C LEU A 378 18.39 -12.92 -19.09
N ARG A 379 19.66 -13.33 -19.01
CA ARG A 379 20.80 -12.54 -19.52
C ARG A 379 20.65 -12.23 -21.01
N LEU A 380 20.29 -13.24 -21.80
CA LEU A 380 20.01 -13.08 -23.22
C LEU A 380 18.91 -12.04 -23.47
N GLN A 381 17.85 -12.05 -22.66
CA GLN A 381 16.77 -11.05 -22.74
C GLN A 381 17.28 -9.63 -22.52
N TRP A 382 18.17 -9.41 -21.55
CA TRP A 382 18.72 -8.09 -21.27
C TRP A 382 19.59 -7.55 -22.40
N VAL A 383 20.46 -8.40 -22.95
CA VAL A 383 21.29 -8.01 -24.10
C VAL A 383 20.40 -7.75 -25.33
N ALA A 384 19.37 -8.55 -25.52
CA ALA A 384 18.39 -8.37 -26.58
C ALA A 384 17.61 -7.05 -26.48
N LYS A 385 17.21 -6.68 -25.26
CA LYS A 385 16.54 -5.42 -24.97
C LYS A 385 17.44 -4.22 -25.28
N LYS A 386 18.75 -4.31 -24.98
CA LYS A 386 19.74 -3.28 -25.36
C LYS A 386 19.89 -3.14 -26.88
N LEU A 387 19.76 -4.24 -27.61
CA LEU A 387 19.79 -4.28 -29.08
C LEU A 387 18.44 -3.94 -29.74
N ALA A 388 17.42 -3.62 -28.94
CA ALA A 388 16.05 -3.32 -29.38
C ALA A 388 15.39 -4.43 -30.21
N PHE A 389 15.63 -5.70 -29.85
CA PHE A 389 14.86 -6.81 -30.39
C PHE A 389 13.49 -6.90 -29.70
N GLU A 390 12.40 -6.89 -30.46
CA GLU A 390 11.05 -7.20 -29.96
C GLU A 390 10.90 -8.69 -29.67
N LYS A 391 11.57 -9.53 -30.47
CA LYS A 391 11.52 -10.98 -30.32
C LYS A 391 12.87 -11.62 -30.59
N ILE A 392 13.22 -12.61 -29.79
CA ILE A 392 14.31 -13.54 -30.03
C ILE A 392 13.76 -14.96 -30.17
N THR A 393 14.32 -15.72 -31.11
CA THR A 393 14.09 -17.16 -31.23
C THR A 393 15.42 -17.89 -31.19
N PHE A 394 15.60 -18.78 -30.22
CA PHE A 394 16.77 -19.66 -30.12
C PHE A 394 16.30 -21.11 -30.27
N LYS A 395 16.46 -21.68 -31.47
CA LYS A 395 16.01 -23.05 -31.79
C LYS A 395 17.03 -23.76 -32.66
N LYS A 396 17.29 -25.05 -32.37
CA LYS A 396 18.21 -25.90 -33.14
C LYS A 396 19.60 -25.27 -33.41
N GLY A 397 20.11 -24.52 -32.44
CA GLY A 397 21.42 -23.84 -32.53
C GLY A 397 21.49 -22.64 -33.47
N THR A 398 20.34 -22.06 -33.81
CA THR A 398 20.25 -20.78 -34.52
C THR A 398 19.54 -19.76 -33.63
N LEU A 399 20.19 -18.61 -33.42
CA LEU A 399 19.60 -17.44 -32.77
C LEU A 399 19.04 -16.50 -33.85
N ARG A 400 17.80 -16.04 -33.69
CA ARG A 400 17.18 -15.07 -34.58
C ARG A 400 16.63 -13.91 -33.75
N GLY A 401 17.14 -12.70 -33.96
CA GLY A 401 16.59 -11.47 -33.41
C GLY A 401 15.69 -10.79 -34.44
N TYR A 402 14.50 -10.38 -34.02
CA TYR A 402 13.53 -9.64 -34.80
C TYR A 402 13.45 -8.22 -34.25
N PHE A 403 13.65 -7.24 -35.13
CA PHE A 403 13.57 -5.82 -34.79
C PHE A 403 12.14 -5.31 -34.86
N ILE A 404 11.96 -4.09 -34.35
CA ILE A 404 10.71 -3.31 -34.39
C ILE A 404 10.13 -3.28 -35.80
N THR A 405 8.82 -3.52 -35.91
CA THR A 405 8.11 -3.51 -37.21
C THR A 405 7.88 -2.08 -37.73
N ASP A 406 7.87 -1.08 -36.82
CA ASP A 406 7.68 0.32 -37.19
C ASP A 406 8.94 0.94 -37.82
N LYS A 407 8.91 1.07 -39.15
CA LYS A 407 9.99 1.65 -39.97
C LYS A 407 10.23 3.15 -39.73
N GLN A 408 9.34 3.87 -39.02
CA GLN A 408 9.52 5.28 -38.64
C GLN A 408 10.12 5.46 -37.25
N SER A 409 10.42 4.38 -36.54
CA SER A 409 11.03 4.44 -35.22
C SER A 409 12.43 5.08 -35.29
N ALA A 410 12.69 6.02 -34.38
CA ALA A 410 13.99 6.66 -34.18
C ALA A 410 15.14 5.67 -33.88
N PHE A 411 14.82 4.39 -33.67
CA PHE A 411 15.80 3.31 -33.54
C PHE A 411 16.61 3.08 -34.82
N PHE A 412 16.00 3.18 -36.02
CA PHE A 412 16.71 2.92 -37.28
C PHE A 412 17.74 4.01 -37.63
N ASP A 413 17.58 5.22 -37.07
CA ASP A 413 18.56 6.31 -37.17
C ASP A 413 19.58 6.32 -36.02
N SER A 414 19.48 5.37 -35.08
CA SER A 414 20.34 5.35 -33.89
C SER A 414 21.78 4.89 -34.18
N VAL A 415 22.71 5.35 -33.34
CA VAL A 415 24.11 4.89 -33.35
C VAL A 415 24.20 3.38 -33.13
N MET A 416 23.27 2.81 -32.36
CA MET A 416 23.21 1.38 -32.06
C MET A 416 22.87 0.55 -33.30
N PHE A 417 21.89 0.97 -34.10
CA PHE A 417 21.54 0.29 -35.34
C PHE A 417 22.67 0.34 -36.37
N ASN A 418 23.36 1.47 -36.47
CA ASN A 418 24.56 1.61 -37.31
C ASN A 418 25.70 0.67 -36.90
N LYS A 419 25.93 0.48 -35.58
CA LYS A 419 26.89 -0.52 -35.08
C LYS A 419 26.51 -1.94 -35.50
N ILE A 420 25.23 -2.31 -35.37
CA ILE A 420 24.74 -3.64 -35.77
C ILE A 420 24.94 -3.86 -37.28
N LEU A 421 24.64 -2.86 -38.10
CA LEU A 421 24.83 -2.93 -39.55
C LEU A 421 26.32 -3.08 -39.92
N HIS A 422 27.20 -2.33 -39.24
CA HIS A 422 28.65 -2.41 -39.45
C HIS A 422 29.22 -3.78 -39.03
N PHE A 423 28.79 -4.31 -37.88
CA PHE A 423 29.17 -5.65 -37.44
C PHE A 423 28.74 -6.72 -38.45
N ALA A 424 27.52 -6.59 -38.99
CA ALA A 424 27.02 -7.51 -40.02
C ALA A 424 27.81 -7.46 -41.34
N GLN A 425 28.34 -6.28 -41.71
CA GLN A 425 29.20 -6.12 -42.87
C GLN A 425 30.60 -6.70 -42.67
N ILE A 426 31.17 -6.60 -41.47
CA ILE A 426 32.50 -7.12 -41.14
C ILE A 426 32.49 -8.65 -40.98
N HIS A 427 31.40 -9.21 -40.44
CA HIS A 427 31.29 -10.64 -40.13
C HIS A 427 30.17 -11.37 -40.91
N PRO A 428 30.17 -11.37 -42.26
CA PRO A 428 29.11 -11.96 -43.08
C PRO A 428 29.00 -13.49 -42.98
N ARG A 429 29.99 -14.15 -42.36
CA ARG A 429 29.96 -15.61 -42.10
C ARG A 429 29.27 -15.97 -40.77
N LEU A 430 29.16 -15.03 -39.83
CA LEU A 430 28.64 -15.27 -38.49
C LEU A 430 27.19 -14.79 -38.32
N CYS A 431 26.78 -13.79 -39.10
CA CYS A 431 25.45 -13.23 -39.01
C CYS A 431 24.85 -12.94 -40.39
N ASN A 432 23.53 -13.10 -40.50
CA ASN A 432 22.77 -12.89 -41.72
C ASN A 432 21.60 -11.95 -41.45
N LEU A 433 21.68 -10.72 -41.97
CA LEU A 433 20.61 -9.74 -41.89
C LEU A 433 19.68 -9.91 -43.09
N LYS A 434 18.39 -10.13 -42.84
CA LYS A 434 17.36 -10.29 -43.88
C LYS A 434 16.09 -9.54 -43.49
N GLU A 435 15.46 -8.92 -44.47
CA GLU A 435 14.10 -8.38 -44.33
C GLU A 435 13.09 -9.46 -44.76
N VAL A 436 12.12 -9.77 -43.90
CA VAL A 436 11.08 -10.77 -44.20
C VAL A 436 9.73 -10.22 -43.75
N LYS A 437 8.79 -10.08 -44.68
CA LYS A 437 7.42 -9.59 -44.43
C LYS A 437 7.41 -8.28 -43.61
N ASP A 438 8.14 -7.27 -44.07
CA ASP A 438 8.26 -5.95 -43.45
C ASP A 438 8.89 -5.91 -42.04
N SER A 439 9.46 -7.02 -41.57
CA SER A 439 10.26 -7.07 -40.33
C SER A 439 11.74 -7.32 -40.66
N LEU A 440 12.62 -6.50 -40.11
CA LEU A 440 14.06 -6.72 -40.17
C LEU A 440 14.42 -7.83 -39.16
N ARG A 441 15.25 -8.80 -39.57
CA ARG A 441 15.76 -9.82 -38.66
C ARG A 441 17.24 -10.09 -38.88
N ILE A 442 17.94 -10.39 -37.80
CA ILE A 442 19.32 -10.87 -37.82
C ILE A 442 19.34 -12.32 -37.32
N ALA A 443 20.06 -13.19 -38.03
CA ALA A 443 20.25 -14.58 -37.65
C ALA A 443 21.73 -14.88 -37.41
N PHE A 444 22.02 -15.62 -36.34
CA PHE A 444 23.33 -16.16 -36.01
C PHE A 444 23.21 -17.68 -35.99
N ASP A 445 24.04 -18.35 -36.77
CA ASP A 445 24.03 -19.80 -36.92
C ASP A 445 25.20 -20.44 -36.14
N ASN A 446 25.08 -21.73 -35.84
CA ASN A 446 26.13 -22.56 -35.23
C ASN A 446 26.42 -22.25 -33.75
N LEU A 447 25.37 -21.98 -32.96
CA LEU A 447 25.43 -21.75 -31.52
C LEU A 447 24.99 -23.01 -30.77
N ASN A 448 25.85 -23.58 -29.94
CA ASN A 448 25.55 -24.81 -29.21
C ASN A 448 24.91 -24.54 -27.84
N THR A 449 25.15 -23.36 -27.26
CA THR A 449 24.65 -22.99 -25.92
C THR A 449 24.05 -21.59 -25.90
N VAL A 450 23.22 -21.31 -24.88
CA VAL A 450 22.67 -19.96 -24.63
C VAL A 450 23.78 -18.99 -24.24
N ASP A 451 24.82 -19.47 -23.55
CA ASP A 451 25.97 -18.65 -23.17
C ASP A 451 26.71 -18.12 -24.41
N GLU A 452 26.96 -18.98 -25.40
CA GLU A 452 27.51 -18.57 -26.70
C GLU A 452 26.60 -17.55 -27.41
N ALA A 453 25.28 -17.70 -27.29
CA ALA A 453 24.33 -16.74 -27.85
C ALA A 453 24.40 -15.36 -27.15
N VAL A 454 24.60 -15.34 -25.82
CA VAL A 454 24.79 -14.10 -25.05
C VAL A 454 26.11 -13.44 -25.45
N GLU A 455 27.23 -14.17 -25.44
CA GLU A 455 28.54 -13.65 -25.83
C GLU A 455 28.52 -13.05 -27.24
N MET A 456 27.87 -13.75 -28.18
CA MET A 456 27.74 -13.26 -29.56
C MET A 456 26.94 -11.96 -29.64
N LEU A 457 25.85 -11.82 -28.88
CA LEU A 457 25.11 -10.55 -28.86
C LEU A 457 25.89 -9.44 -28.14
N GLU A 458 26.66 -9.76 -27.10
CA GLU A 458 27.52 -8.79 -26.42
C GLU A 458 28.65 -8.28 -27.32
N MET A 459 29.20 -9.11 -28.20
CA MET A 459 30.14 -8.69 -29.24
C MET A 459 29.53 -7.71 -30.25
N VAL A 460 28.21 -7.71 -30.44
CA VAL A 460 27.53 -6.74 -31.31
C VAL A 460 27.31 -5.40 -30.58
N VAL A 461 27.18 -5.44 -29.26
CA VAL A 461 26.96 -4.24 -28.41
C VAL A 461 28.25 -3.44 -28.22
N ASN A 462 29.35 -4.14 -27.95
CA ASN A 462 30.67 -3.55 -27.71
C ASN A 462 31.32 -3.12 -29.03
#